data_AF-A0A096XAB2-F1
#
_entry.id   AF-A0A096XAB2-F1
#
_cell.length_a   1.000
_cell.length_b   1.000
_cell.length_c   1.000
_cell.angle_alpha   90.00
_cell.angle_beta   90.00
_cell.angle_gamma   90.00
#
_symmetry.space_group_name_H-M   'P 1'
#
loop_
_entity.id
_entity.type
_entity.pdbx_description
1 polymer ?
#
loop_
_entity_poly.entity_id
_entity_poly.type
_entity_poly.pdbx_seq_one_letter_code
_entity_poly.pdbx_strand_id
1 'polypeptide(L)'
;MTNWWWFMLAPFLVKLPLYGVHSWLPKAHVEAPVAGSMILAGLTLKMGGYGLIRVVSMFKSSMSFVEFFLCVMAIWGAFISPLLCINQLDMKMLVAYSSVSHMGLVICGILTLSSWGLSGAVMMMVGHAFASSGLFFLVGVIFSWTGSRNFKVCKGILKVGVMEYFWGFILLGVCMGMPFSINLCGEVMLVGSCVQLGLLFCLIMVLMSVLTAAYCFYFFGCLFHGGLSECIRVNENSLVDVFVLMTHLLWAFLSGFLGGFFFFDGC
;
A
#
# COMPACT_ATOMS: atom_id res chain seq x y z
N MET A 1 32.67 8.35 14.17
CA MET A 1 31.79 8.06 13.01
C MET A 1 30.48 7.35 13.39
N THR A 2 30.28 6.94 14.65
CA THR A 2 29.21 6.03 15.08
C THR A 2 27.84 6.65 15.39
N ASN A 3 27.67 7.97 15.32
CA ASN A 3 26.39 8.64 15.67
C ASN A 3 25.68 9.31 14.49
N TRP A 4 26.31 9.40 13.31
CA TRP A 4 25.75 10.10 12.14
C TRP A 4 24.80 9.27 11.28
N TRP A 5 24.69 7.97 11.57
CA TRP A 5 23.84 7.05 10.82
C TRP A 5 22.36 7.45 10.86
N TRP A 6 21.91 8.09 11.95
CA TRP A 6 20.55 8.61 12.08
C TRP A 6 20.21 9.65 11.02
N PHE A 7 21.16 10.55 10.72
CA PHE A 7 20.99 11.54 9.66
C PHE A 7 20.92 10.90 8.27
N MET A 8 21.58 9.75 8.09
CA MET A 8 21.50 8.98 6.85
C MET A 8 20.18 8.19 6.71
N LEU A 9 19.59 7.71 7.82
CA LEU A 9 18.31 7.00 7.81
C LEU A 9 17.08 7.92 7.73
N ALA A 10 17.12 9.06 8.41
CA ALA A 10 16.00 9.99 8.52
C ALA A 10 15.29 10.31 7.18
N PRO A 11 15.97 10.68 6.08
CA PRO A 11 15.28 11.00 4.82
C PRO A 11 14.52 9.81 4.23
N PHE A 12 14.99 8.57 4.45
CA PHE A 12 14.30 7.37 4.00
C PHE A 12 13.09 7.05 4.86
N LEU A 13 13.14 7.31 6.17
CA LEU A 13 12.01 7.20 7.10
C LEU A 13 10.95 8.30 6.91
N VAL A 14 11.30 9.42 6.28
CA VAL A 14 10.31 10.42 5.83
C VAL A 14 9.65 9.97 4.53
N LYS A 15 10.44 9.45 3.57
CA LYS A 15 9.93 8.97 2.28
C LYS A 15 9.10 7.70 2.39
N LEU A 16 9.55 6.71 3.15
CA LEU A 16 8.70 5.62 3.63
C LEU A 16 8.03 6.10 4.90
N PRO A 17 6.79 6.56 4.85
CA PRO A 17 6.15 7.34 5.90
C PRO A 17 6.11 6.58 7.22
N LEU A 18 7.11 6.77 8.08
CA LEU A 18 7.05 6.28 9.44
C LEU A 18 5.90 7.00 10.17
N TYR A 19 5.22 6.29 11.07
CA TYR A 19 4.21 6.90 11.91
C TYR A 19 4.79 8.12 12.66
N GLY A 20 3.97 9.16 12.82
CA GLY A 20 4.42 10.49 13.26
C GLY A 20 4.80 11.43 12.10
N VAL A 21 5.52 10.96 11.08
CA VAL A 21 5.92 11.79 9.92
C VAL A 21 5.06 11.54 8.68
N HIS A 22 4.17 10.55 8.70
CA HIS A 22 3.28 10.18 7.59
C HIS A 22 2.27 11.25 7.12
N SER A 23 2.08 12.36 7.86
CA SER A 23 1.00 13.33 7.61
C SER A 23 1.12 14.08 6.28
N TRP A 24 2.32 14.15 5.69
CA TRP A 24 2.53 14.75 4.38
C TRP A 24 1.92 13.90 3.25
N LEU A 25 1.88 12.58 3.41
CA LEU A 25 1.51 11.65 2.34
C LEU A 25 0.03 11.79 1.95
N PRO A 26 -0.94 11.77 2.90
CA PRO A 26 -2.35 11.98 2.54
C PRO A 26 -2.60 13.33 1.89
N LYS A 27 -1.96 14.39 2.39
CA LYS A 27 -2.08 15.75 1.82
C LYS A 27 -1.52 15.81 0.39
N ALA A 28 -0.34 15.26 0.16
CA ALA A 28 0.29 15.22 -1.16
C ALA A 28 -0.58 14.49 -2.20
N HIS A 29 -1.16 13.34 -1.84
CA HIS A 29 -2.05 12.60 -2.74
C HIS A 29 -3.37 13.31 -3.02
N VAL A 30 -3.92 14.01 -2.03
CA VAL A 30 -5.18 14.75 -2.19
C VAL A 30 -5.01 15.91 -3.17
N GLU A 31 -3.89 16.63 -3.09
CA GLU A 31 -3.66 17.82 -3.93
C GLU A 31 -3.11 17.45 -5.31
N ALA A 32 -2.41 16.32 -5.43
CA ALA A 32 -1.83 15.90 -6.70
C ALA A 32 -2.89 15.46 -7.74
N PRO A 33 -2.61 15.70 -9.04
CA PRO A 33 -3.37 15.07 -10.13
C PRO A 33 -3.23 13.54 -10.07
N VAL A 34 -4.12 12.83 -10.77
CA VAL A 34 -4.18 11.35 -10.75
C VAL A 34 -2.83 10.74 -11.14
N ALA A 35 -2.23 11.19 -12.26
CA ALA A 35 -0.92 10.72 -12.69
C ALA A 35 0.18 10.97 -11.65
N GLY A 36 0.16 12.14 -11.00
CA GLY A 36 1.09 12.45 -9.91
C GLY A 36 0.93 11.51 -8.71
N SER A 37 -0.31 11.19 -8.34
CA SER A 37 -0.61 10.22 -7.29
C SER A 37 -0.13 8.81 -7.65
N MET A 38 -0.27 8.40 -8.91
CA MET A 38 0.21 7.10 -9.40
C MET A 38 1.74 6.99 -9.32
N ILE A 39 2.46 8.02 -9.77
CA ILE A 39 3.93 8.06 -9.70
C ILE A 39 4.41 8.08 -8.24
N LEU A 40 3.76 8.89 -7.39
CA LEU A 40 4.11 8.99 -5.97
C LEU A 40 3.94 7.64 -5.27
N ALA A 41 2.77 7.00 -5.45
CA ALA A 41 2.46 5.72 -4.82
C ALA A 41 3.29 4.56 -5.41
N GLY A 42 3.45 4.52 -6.73
CA GLY A 42 4.10 3.42 -7.44
C GLY A 42 5.63 3.45 -7.35
N LEU A 43 6.25 4.62 -7.39
CA LEU A 43 7.71 4.75 -7.51
C LEU A 43 8.35 5.44 -6.31
N THR A 44 7.90 6.64 -5.93
CA THR A 44 8.68 7.47 -4.99
C THR A 44 8.75 6.87 -3.59
N LEU A 45 7.67 6.24 -3.12
CA LEU A 45 7.67 5.53 -1.83
C LEU A 45 8.65 4.34 -1.86
N LYS A 46 8.74 3.64 -2.98
CA LYS A 46 9.55 2.42 -3.14
C LYS A 46 11.03 2.77 -3.24
N MET A 47 11.37 3.91 -3.85
CA MET A 47 12.72 4.48 -3.78
C MET A 47 13.15 4.79 -2.34
N GLY A 48 12.20 5.16 -1.47
CA GLY A 48 12.44 5.29 -0.03
C GLY A 48 12.87 3.97 0.60
N GLY A 49 12.16 2.88 0.32
CA GLY A 49 12.47 1.55 0.86
C GLY A 49 13.74 0.94 0.31
N TYR A 50 13.99 1.11 -0.98
CA TYR A 50 15.27 0.73 -1.57
C TYR A 50 16.45 1.45 -0.90
N GLY A 51 16.32 2.76 -0.68
CA GLY A 51 17.33 3.53 0.03
C GLY A 51 17.53 3.09 1.48
N LEU A 52 16.43 2.77 2.19
CA LEU A 52 16.48 2.21 3.54
C LEU A 52 17.26 0.89 3.56
N ILE A 53 16.97 -0.05 2.64
CA ILE A 53 17.67 -1.34 2.53
C ILE A 53 19.18 -1.12 2.35
N ARG A 54 19.58 -0.19 1.48
CA ARG A 54 21.00 0.10 1.23
C ARG A 54 21.69 0.71 2.45
N VAL A 55 21.09 1.69 3.10
CA VAL A 55 21.72 2.35 4.26
C VAL A 55 21.78 1.41 5.46
N VAL A 56 20.71 0.67 5.75
CA VAL A 56 20.67 -0.28 6.87
C VAL A 56 21.75 -1.36 6.71
N SER A 57 21.99 -1.84 5.48
CA SER A 57 23.05 -2.83 5.22
C SER A 57 24.47 -2.33 5.56
N MET A 58 24.71 -1.03 5.51
CA MET A 58 26.02 -0.42 5.85
C MET A 58 26.26 -0.31 7.36
N PHE A 59 25.21 -0.31 8.17
CA PHE A 59 25.26 0.00 9.60
C PHE A 59 24.74 -1.13 10.51
N LYS A 60 24.74 -2.38 10.02
CA LYS A 60 24.17 -3.56 10.69
C LYS A 60 24.63 -3.78 12.15
N SER A 61 25.81 -3.30 12.53
CA SER A 61 26.39 -3.53 13.86
C SER A 61 26.02 -2.50 14.93
N SER A 62 25.42 -1.35 14.59
CA SER A 62 25.27 -0.21 15.50
C SER A 62 23.83 0.11 15.94
N MET A 63 22.87 -0.76 15.66
CA MET A 63 21.47 -0.36 15.50
C MET A 63 20.47 -0.96 16.51
N SER A 64 20.89 -1.79 17.46
CA SER A 64 19.98 -2.67 18.23
C SER A 64 18.83 -1.95 18.97
N PHE A 65 19.10 -0.89 19.74
CA PHE A 65 18.05 -0.18 20.49
C PHE A 65 17.10 0.59 19.56
N VAL A 66 17.66 1.13 18.49
CA VAL A 66 16.97 2.02 17.57
C VAL A 66 16.10 1.28 16.59
N GLU A 67 16.59 0.18 16.04
CA GLU A 67 15.81 -0.74 15.22
C GLU A 67 14.55 -1.12 15.97
N PHE A 68 14.69 -1.50 17.24
CA PHE A 68 13.54 -1.85 18.08
C PHE A 68 12.56 -0.67 18.21
N PHE A 69 13.05 0.53 18.52
CA PHE A 69 12.21 1.73 18.63
C PHE A 69 11.48 2.07 17.31
N LEU A 70 12.19 2.00 16.18
CA LEU A 70 11.62 2.25 14.85
C LEU A 70 10.61 1.18 14.45
N CYS A 71 10.86 -0.09 14.78
CA CYS A 71 9.90 -1.19 14.58
C CYS A 71 8.62 -0.96 15.37
N VAL A 72 8.71 -0.53 16.63
CA VAL A 72 7.53 -0.20 17.44
C VAL A 72 6.72 0.93 16.78
N MET A 73 7.37 2.00 16.33
CA MET A 73 6.70 3.10 15.63
C MET A 73 6.07 2.66 14.31
N ALA A 74 6.76 1.81 13.54
CA ALA A 74 6.27 1.29 12.26
C ALA A 74 5.04 0.40 12.45
N ILE A 75 5.06 -0.52 13.41
CA ILE A 75 3.94 -1.43 13.69
C ILE A 75 2.76 -0.66 14.28
N TRP A 76 3.01 0.32 15.15
CA TRP A 76 1.94 1.17 15.69
C TRP A 76 1.24 1.97 14.60
N GLY A 77 2.00 2.52 13.63
CA GLY A 77 1.44 3.18 12.47
C GLY A 77 0.73 2.24 11.52
N ALA A 78 1.29 1.05 11.31
CA ALA A 78 0.63 0.01 10.57
C ALA A 78 -0.74 -0.23 11.19
N PHE A 79 -0.86 -0.41 12.52
CA PHE A 79 -2.12 -0.61 13.26
C PHE A 79 -3.14 0.51 13.17
N ILE A 80 -2.72 1.76 13.34
CA ILE A 80 -3.68 2.86 13.37
C ILE A 80 -4.18 3.25 11.97
N SER A 81 -3.34 3.15 10.94
CA SER A 81 -3.69 3.61 9.60
C SER A 81 -4.93 2.94 8.96
N PRO A 82 -5.17 1.62 9.02
CA PRO A 82 -6.39 1.02 8.50
C PRO A 82 -7.62 1.30 9.37
N LEU A 83 -7.46 1.54 10.69
CA LEU A 83 -8.56 2.05 11.52
C LEU A 83 -8.99 3.45 11.06
N LEU A 84 -8.04 4.31 10.68
CA LEU A 84 -8.34 5.60 10.06
C LEU A 84 -9.00 5.43 8.69
N CYS A 85 -8.60 4.43 7.89
CA CYS A 85 -9.19 4.15 6.59
C CYS A 85 -10.69 3.86 6.65
N ILE A 86 -11.14 3.08 7.64
CA ILE A 86 -12.57 2.71 7.80
C ILE A 86 -13.44 3.94 8.06
N ASN A 87 -12.90 4.96 8.73
CA ASN A 87 -13.61 6.20 9.04
C ASN A 87 -13.49 7.27 7.94
N GLN A 88 -12.71 7.00 6.89
CA GLN A 88 -12.39 8.01 5.88
C GLN A 88 -13.48 8.11 4.82
N LEU A 89 -14.02 9.33 4.64
CA LEU A 89 -15.05 9.61 3.61
C LEU A 89 -14.47 9.93 2.23
N ASP A 90 -13.21 10.37 2.16
CA ASP A 90 -12.52 10.69 0.90
C ASP A 90 -11.79 9.47 0.33
N MET A 91 -12.12 9.08 -0.89
CA MET A 91 -11.53 7.91 -1.57
C MET A 91 -10.00 8.02 -1.71
N LYS A 92 -9.47 9.16 -2.17
CA LYS A 92 -8.02 9.36 -2.33
C LYS A 92 -7.27 9.29 -0.98
N MET A 93 -7.87 9.84 0.06
CA MET A 93 -7.29 9.81 1.41
C MET A 93 -7.27 8.39 1.96
N LEU A 94 -8.31 7.60 1.72
CA LEU A 94 -8.36 6.20 2.12
C LEU A 94 -7.24 5.39 1.45
N VAL A 95 -7.06 5.54 0.13
CA VAL A 95 -5.95 4.87 -0.59
C VAL A 95 -4.59 5.35 -0.05
N ALA A 96 -4.44 6.64 0.24
CA ALA A 96 -3.21 7.18 0.82
C ALA A 96 -2.90 6.58 2.20
N TYR A 97 -3.87 6.49 3.12
CA TYR A 97 -3.67 5.86 4.43
C TYR A 97 -3.41 4.36 4.33
N SER A 98 -4.02 3.65 3.37
CA SER A 98 -3.71 2.24 3.13
C SER A 98 -2.24 2.04 2.69
N SER A 99 -1.64 3.03 2.01
CA SER A 99 -0.22 2.95 1.68
C SER A 99 0.68 3.13 2.91
N VAL A 100 0.24 3.91 3.92
CA VAL A 100 0.96 4.03 5.19
C VAL A 100 0.94 2.70 5.94
N SER A 101 -0.17 1.96 5.91
CA SER A 101 -0.28 0.66 6.60
C SER A 101 0.69 -0.35 6.02
N HIS A 102 0.66 -0.54 4.70
CA HIS A 102 1.50 -1.51 3.98
C HIS A 102 2.99 -1.16 4.02
N MET A 103 3.34 0.12 3.85
CA MET A 103 4.74 0.54 3.97
C MET A 103 5.26 0.45 5.41
N GLY A 104 4.39 0.55 6.42
CA GLY A 104 4.74 0.27 7.82
C GLY A 104 5.23 -1.16 8.03
N LEU A 105 4.58 -2.14 7.39
CA LEU A 105 5.02 -3.55 7.40
C LEU A 105 6.42 -3.69 6.75
N VAL A 106 6.63 -3.00 5.63
CA VAL A 106 7.91 -2.99 4.89
C VAL A 106 9.04 -2.42 5.76
N ILE A 107 8.82 -1.29 6.44
CA ILE A 107 9.82 -0.70 7.35
C ILE A 107 10.20 -1.70 8.44
N CYS A 108 9.21 -2.31 9.09
CA CYS A 108 9.45 -3.31 10.13
C CYS A 108 10.27 -4.49 9.60
N GLY A 109 9.88 -5.06 8.45
CA GLY A 109 10.57 -6.18 7.83
C GLY A 109 12.03 -5.88 7.47
N ILE A 110 12.32 -4.70 6.93
CA ILE A 110 13.70 -4.27 6.61
C ILE A 110 14.54 -4.16 7.89
N LEU A 111 13.96 -3.63 8.97
CA LEU A 111 14.64 -3.45 10.25
C LEU A 111 14.86 -4.77 11.02
N THR A 112 14.14 -5.86 10.69
CA THR A 112 14.47 -7.20 11.25
C THR A 112 15.80 -7.75 10.75
N LEU A 113 16.38 -7.19 9.67
CA LEU A 113 17.64 -7.63 9.07
C LEU A 113 17.70 -9.13 8.67
N SER A 114 16.55 -9.78 8.58
CA SER A 114 16.41 -11.18 8.19
C SER A 114 16.28 -11.32 6.66
N SER A 115 16.73 -12.45 6.10
CA SER A 115 16.57 -12.72 4.67
C SER A 115 15.09 -12.72 4.27
N TRP A 116 14.23 -13.33 5.09
CA TRP A 116 12.78 -13.34 4.93
C TRP A 116 12.16 -11.95 4.98
N GLY A 117 12.64 -11.09 5.89
CA GLY A 117 12.18 -9.70 6.01
C GLY A 117 12.55 -8.86 4.78
N LEU A 118 13.77 -9.02 4.26
CA LEU A 118 14.23 -8.33 3.05
C LEU A 118 13.49 -8.79 1.79
N SER A 119 13.34 -10.10 1.58
CA SER A 119 12.60 -10.64 0.43
C SER A 119 11.11 -10.26 0.50
N GLY A 120 10.50 -10.36 1.68
CA GLY A 120 9.12 -9.96 1.90
C GLY A 120 8.89 -8.46 1.68
N ALA A 121 9.82 -7.61 2.15
CA ALA A 121 9.78 -6.17 1.93
C ALA A 121 9.82 -5.82 0.44
N VAL A 122 10.67 -6.46 -0.35
CA VAL A 122 10.74 -6.21 -1.79
C VAL A 122 9.49 -6.68 -2.52
N MET A 123 8.99 -7.88 -2.20
CA MET A 123 7.73 -8.40 -2.78
C MET A 123 6.57 -7.47 -2.48
N MET A 124 6.41 -7.05 -1.22
CA MET A 124 5.35 -6.13 -0.81
C MET A 124 5.50 -4.75 -1.49
N MET A 125 6.72 -4.23 -1.64
CA MET A 125 6.96 -2.97 -2.36
C MET A 125 6.51 -3.05 -3.82
N VAL A 126 6.82 -4.14 -4.52
CA VAL A 126 6.45 -4.34 -5.94
C VAL A 126 4.96 -4.55 -6.09
N GLY A 127 4.37 -5.49 -5.34
CA GLY A 127 2.94 -5.78 -5.45
C GLY A 127 2.07 -4.58 -5.04
N HIS A 128 2.45 -3.88 -3.97
CA HIS A 128 1.76 -2.65 -3.57
C HIS A 128 1.92 -1.54 -4.60
N ALA A 129 3.06 -1.44 -5.30
CA ALA A 129 3.26 -0.39 -6.30
C ALA A 129 2.14 -0.45 -7.35
N PHE A 130 1.93 -1.63 -7.95
CA PHE A 130 0.89 -1.84 -8.96
C PHE A 130 -0.53 -1.74 -8.40
N ALA A 131 -0.77 -2.29 -7.21
CA ALA A 131 -2.11 -2.27 -6.62
C ALA A 131 -2.54 -0.84 -6.24
N SER A 132 -1.67 -0.08 -5.58
CA SER A 132 -1.97 1.29 -5.15
C SER A 132 -2.06 2.28 -6.31
N SER A 133 -1.20 2.19 -7.34
CA SER A 133 -1.32 3.05 -8.51
C SER A 133 -2.60 2.75 -9.30
N GLY A 134 -2.99 1.47 -9.41
CA GLY A 134 -4.27 1.06 -9.98
C GLY A 134 -5.48 1.62 -9.21
N LEU A 135 -5.45 1.58 -7.87
CA LEU A 135 -6.50 2.19 -7.05
C LEU A 135 -6.58 3.71 -7.19
N PHE A 136 -5.44 4.41 -7.24
CA PHE A 136 -5.45 5.85 -7.52
C PHE A 136 -6.02 6.18 -8.90
N PHE A 137 -5.76 5.33 -9.89
CA PHE A 137 -6.36 5.46 -11.22
C PHE A 137 -7.88 5.22 -11.18
N LEU A 138 -8.34 4.15 -10.52
CA LEU A 138 -9.77 3.85 -10.32
C LEU A 138 -10.50 5.05 -9.68
N VAL A 139 -9.95 5.62 -8.61
CA VAL A 139 -10.50 6.82 -7.97
C VAL A 139 -10.52 8.02 -8.93
N GLY A 140 -9.53 8.13 -9.82
CA GLY A 140 -9.46 9.14 -10.87
C GLY A 140 -10.59 9.02 -11.90
N VAL A 141 -10.88 7.80 -12.36
CA VAL A 141 -12.01 7.52 -13.28
C VAL A 141 -13.33 7.93 -12.62
N ILE A 142 -13.55 7.51 -11.37
CA ILE A 142 -14.78 7.82 -10.64
C ILE A 142 -14.91 9.32 -10.36
N PHE A 143 -13.79 9.99 -10.07
CA PHE A 143 -13.76 11.43 -9.93
C PHE A 143 -14.15 12.14 -11.24
N SER A 144 -13.74 11.61 -12.40
CA SER A 144 -14.12 12.17 -13.70
C SER A 144 -15.63 12.08 -13.96
N TRP A 145 -16.30 11.06 -13.41
CA TRP A 145 -17.75 10.87 -13.57
C TRP A 145 -18.59 11.70 -12.60
N THR A 146 -18.09 11.91 -11.38
CA THR A 146 -18.89 12.51 -10.29
C THR A 146 -18.46 13.94 -9.94
N GLY A 147 -17.25 14.37 -10.32
CA GLY A 147 -16.64 15.61 -9.87
C GLY A 147 -16.34 15.67 -8.37
N SER A 148 -16.51 14.57 -7.63
CA SER A 148 -16.36 14.49 -6.18
C SER A 148 -15.52 13.28 -5.77
N ARG A 149 -14.92 13.36 -4.60
CA ARG A 149 -14.09 12.29 -4.02
C ARG A 149 -14.75 11.59 -2.83
N ASN A 150 -15.92 12.08 -2.42
CA ASN A 150 -16.61 11.63 -1.22
C ASN A 150 -17.44 10.37 -1.52
N PHE A 151 -17.27 9.32 -0.73
CA PHE A 151 -18.07 8.08 -0.81
C PHE A 151 -19.57 8.32 -0.72
N LYS A 152 -20.03 9.39 -0.05
CA LYS A 152 -21.47 9.72 0.03
C LYS A 152 -22.05 10.08 -1.34
N VAL A 153 -21.25 10.71 -2.19
CA VAL A 153 -21.63 11.14 -3.54
C VAL A 153 -21.37 10.03 -4.56
N CYS A 154 -20.30 9.27 -4.39
CA CYS A 154 -19.88 8.24 -5.33
C CYS A 154 -20.44 6.87 -4.94
N LYS A 155 -21.77 6.67 -5.05
CA LYS A 155 -22.46 5.42 -4.71
C LYS A 155 -23.17 4.80 -5.90
N GLY A 156 -23.34 3.48 -5.86
CA GLY A 156 -24.14 2.74 -6.84
C GLY A 156 -23.50 2.62 -8.22
N ILE A 157 -22.16 2.71 -8.30
CA ILE A 157 -21.42 2.71 -9.57
C ILE A 157 -21.64 1.42 -10.39
N LEU A 158 -21.99 0.30 -9.73
CA LEU A 158 -22.27 -0.99 -10.40
C LEU A 158 -23.30 -0.87 -11.55
N LYS A 159 -24.28 0.02 -11.43
CA LYS A 159 -25.34 0.19 -12.46
C LYS A 159 -24.83 0.85 -13.75
N VAL A 160 -23.67 1.47 -13.68
CA VAL A 160 -23.10 2.31 -14.74
C VAL A 160 -21.82 1.69 -15.30
N GLY A 161 -20.89 1.33 -14.42
CA GLY A 161 -19.55 0.88 -14.76
C GLY A 161 -19.30 -0.55 -14.30
N VAL A 162 -19.76 -1.54 -15.06
CA VAL A 162 -19.57 -2.97 -14.73
C VAL A 162 -18.10 -3.38 -14.86
N MET A 163 -17.35 -2.76 -15.78
CA MET A 163 -15.93 -3.05 -15.94
C MET A 163 -15.12 -2.50 -14.78
N GLU A 164 -15.41 -1.28 -14.34
CA GLU A 164 -14.79 -0.63 -13.18
C GLU A 164 -15.12 -1.39 -11.90
N TYR A 165 -16.33 -1.95 -11.80
CA TYR A 165 -16.70 -2.88 -10.74
C TYR A 165 -15.80 -4.11 -10.70
N PHE A 166 -15.66 -4.81 -11.83
CA PHE A 166 -14.87 -6.03 -11.92
C PHE A 166 -13.39 -5.77 -11.62
N TRP A 167 -12.79 -4.79 -12.30
CA TRP A 167 -11.38 -4.47 -12.11
C TRP A 167 -11.09 -3.86 -10.74
N GLY A 168 -11.99 -3.03 -10.22
CA GLY A 168 -11.90 -2.48 -8.87
C GLY A 168 -11.96 -3.56 -7.80
N PHE A 169 -12.81 -4.58 -7.97
CA PHE A 169 -12.87 -5.73 -7.06
C PHE A 169 -11.55 -6.48 -7.02
N ILE A 170 -10.97 -6.80 -8.19
CA ILE A 170 -9.70 -7.53 -8.26
C ILE A 170 -8.55 -6.69 -7.69
N LEU A 171 -8.48 -5.39 -7.99
CA LEU A 171 -7.44 -4.50 -7.43
C LEU A 171 -7.49 -4.43 -5.91
N LEU A 172 -8.69 -4.26 -5.33
CA LEU A 172 -8.88 -4.30 -3.88
C LEU A 172 -8.55 -5.69 -3.31
N GLY A 173 -8.86 -6.76 -4.06
CA GLY A 173 -8.47 -8.12 -3.76
C GLY A 173 -6.95 -8.30 -3.66
N VAL A 174 -6.20 -7.77 -4.62
CA VAL A 174 -4.73 -7.76 -4.58
C VAL A 174 -4.24 -6.94 -3.39
N CYS A 175 -4.86 -5.80 -3.08
CA CYS A 175 -4.52 -4.98 -1.91
C CYS A 175 -4.77 -5.65 -0.55
N MET A 176 -5.76 -6.53 -0.42
CA MET A 176 -6.02 -7.29 0.82
C MET A 176 -5.25 -8.61 0.91
N GLY A 177 -4.40 -8.94 -0.07
CA GLY A 177 -3.66 -10.20 -0.09
C GLY A 177 -4.49 -11.40 -0.56
N MET A 178 -5.24 -11.28 -1.66
CA MET A 178 -5.91 -12.42 -2.31
C MET A 178 -4.93 -13.57 -2.58
N PRO A 179 -5.34 -14.85 -2.47
CA PRO A 179 -4.53 -15.98 -2.90
C PRO A 179 -3.99 -15.78 -4.33
N PHE A 180 -2.73 -16.14 -4.55
CA PHE A 180 -1.94 -15.90 -5.78
C PHE A 180 -1.44 -14.47 -6.01
N SER A 181 -1.73 -13.52 -5.12
CA SER A 181 -1.12 -12.18 -5.17
C SER A 181 0.26 -12.15 -4.50
N ILE A 182 1.15 -11.29 -5.01
CA ILE A 182 2.47 -11.04 -4.43
C ILE A 182 2.37 -10.39 -3.06
N ASN A 183 1.33 -9.56 -2.86
CA ASN A 183 1.09 -8.90 -1.59
C ASN A 183 0.92 -9.93 -0.48
N LEU A 184 0.16 -11.00 -0.73
CA LEU A 184 0.03 -12.08 0.26
C LEU A 184 1.38 -12.74 0.55
N CYS A 185 2.16 -13.08 -0.49
CA CYS A 185 3.49 -13.65 -0.30
C CYS A 185 4.40 -12.72 0.54
N GLY A 186 4.40 -11.43 0.22
CA GLY A 186 5.15 -10.41 0.96
C GLY A 186 4.68 -10.30 2.41
N GLU A 187 3.38 -10.20 2.67
CA GLU A 187 2.79 -10.13 4.00
C GLU A 187 3.15 -11.35 4.86
N VAL A 188 3.04 -12.56 4.31
CA VAL A 188 3.39 -13.79 5.04
C VAL A 188 4.87 -13.81 5.43
N MET A 189 5.77 -13.44 4.51
CA MET A 189 7.21 -13.37 4.80
C MET A 189 7.53 -12.28 5.83
N LEU A 190 6.86 -11.12 5.74
CA LEU A 190 7.01 -10.04 6.71
C LEU A 190 6.53 -10.46 8.11
N VAL A 191 5.37 -11.11 8.22
CA VAL A 191 4.88 -11.66 9.50
C VAL A 191 5.86 -12.70 10.05
N GLY A 192 6.41 -13.57 9.20
CA GLY A 192 7.41 -14.57 9.58
C GLY A 192 8.71 -13.94 10.11
N SER A 193 9.17 -12.85 9.48
CA SER A 193 10.37 -12.12 9.94
C SER A 193 10.19 -11.49 11.32
N CYS A 194 8.98 -11.00 11.62
CA CYS A 194 8.66 -10.36 12.90
C CYS A 194 8.70 -11.31 14.10
N VAL A 195 8.72 -12.63 13.89
CA VAL A 195 8.84 -13.61 14.98
C VAL A 195 10.10 -13.37 15.81
N GLN A 196 11.16 -12.86 15.18
CA GLN A 196 12.42 -12.51 15.84
C GLN A 196 12.28 -11.35 16.84
N LEU A 197 11.31 -10.45 16.64
CA LEU A 197 11.05 -9.31 17.53
C LEU A 197 10.16 -9.71 18.72
N GLY A 198 9.34 -10.75 18.56
CA GLY A 198 8.48 -11.31 19.60
C GLY A 198 7.06 -11.61 19.12
N LEU A 199 6.40 -12.55 19.80
CA LEU A 199 5.06 -13.04 19.44
C LEU A 199 3.98 -11.95 19.40
N LEU A 200 4.09 -10.94 20.27
CA LEU A 200 3.16 -9.81 20.30
C LEU A 200 3.17 -9.05 18.96
N PHE A 201 4.36 -8.81 18.39
CA PHE A 201 4.49 -8.12 17.11
C PHE A 201 3.86 -8.93 15.97
N CYS A 202 4.05 -10.25 15.94
CA CYS A 202 3.38 -11.12 14.98
C CYS A 202 1.86 -11.06 15.11
N LEU A 203 1.31 -11.11 16.33
CA LEU A 203 -0.13 -11.00 16.55
C LEU A 203 -0.69 -9.68 16.03
N ILE A 204 -0.01 -8.57 16.28
CA ILE A 204 -0.41 -7.25 15.76
C ILE A 204 -0.40 -7.27 14.23
N MET A 205 0.65 -7.80 13.60
CA MET A 205 0.77 -7.89 12.13
C MET A 205 -0.32 -8.76 11.51
N VAL A 206 -0.76 -9.84 12.17
CA VAL A 206 -1.90 -10.65 11.69
C VAL A 206 -3.22 -9.90 11.88
N LEU A 207 -3.40 -9.17 12.98
CA LEU A 207 -4.56 -8.28 13.13
C LEU A 207 -4.57 -7.20 12.04
N MET A 208 -3.40 -6.79 11.54
CA MET A 208 -3.32 -5.84 10.43
C MET A 208 -3.95 -6.34 9.16
N SER A 209 -3.61 -7.56 8.74
CA SER A 209 -4.14 -8.12 7.51
C SER A 209 -5.67 -8.32 7.59
N VAL A 210 -6.20 -8.55 8.79
CA VAL A 210 -7.67 -8.57 9.00
C VAL A 210 -8.26 -7.16 8.81
N LEU A 211 -7.62 -6.14 9.39
CA LEU A 211 -8.05 -4.75 9.20
C LEU A 211 -7.89 -4.27 7.75
N THR A 212 -6.91 -4.80 7.00
CA THR A 212 -6.76 -4.47 5.58
C THR A 212 -7.91 -5.01 4.74
N ALA A 213 -8.32 -6.25 4.99
CA ALA A 213 -9.52 -6.80 4.38
C ALA A 213 -10.77 -5.98 4.74
N ALA A 214 -10.91 -5.55 6.00
CA ALA A 214 -12.05 -4.76 6.44
C ALA A 214 -12.18 -3.41 5.69
N TYR A 215 -11.10 -2.64 5.54
CA TYR A 215 -11.19 -1.38 4.79
C TYR A 215 -11.36 -1.61 3.28
N CYS A 216 -10.82 -2.69 2.71
CA CYS A 216 -11.01 -3.02 1.29
C CYS A 216 -12.48 -3.33 1.00
N PHE A 217 -13.14 -4.12 1.85
CA PHE A 217 -14.58 -4.36 1.72
C PHE A 217 -15.41 -3.11 1.98
N TYR A 218 -15.01 -2.26 2.94
CA TYR A 218 -15.65 -0.97 3.16
C TYR A 218 -15.58 -0.08 1.91
N PHE A 219 -14.39 0.06 1.30
CA PHE A 219 -14.18 0.81 0.07
C PHE A 219 -15.09 0.29 -1.04
N PHE A 220 -15.07 -1.03 -1.28
CA PHE A 220 -15.86 -1.65 -2.34
C PHE A 220 -17.37 -1.52 -2.13
N GLY A 221 -17.83 -1.78 -0.90
CA GLY A 221 -19.24 -1.71 -0.53
C GLY A 221 -19.80 -0.31 -0.65
N CYS A 222 -19.08 0.71 -0.15
CA CYS A 222 -19.52 2.10 -0.22
C CYS A 222 -19.58 2.64 -1.65
N LEU A 223 -18.64 2.21 -2.50
CA LEU A 223 -18.49 2.73 -3.85
C LEU A 223 -19.49 2.12 -4.84
N PHE A 224 -19.55 0.79 -4.88
CA PHE A 224 -20.24 0.10 -5.96
C PHE A 224 -21.70 -0.26 -5.63
N HIS A 225 -22.00 -0.54 -4.36
CA HIS A 225 -23.34 -0.94 -3.95
C HIS A 225 -24.20 0.26 -3.55
N GLY A 226 -25.51 0.04 -3.46
CA GLY A 226 -26.50 1.04 -3.08
C GLY A 226 -27.21 1.71 -4.25
N GLY A 227 -27.96 2.78 -3.95
CA GLY A 227 -28.65 3.60 -4.94
C GLY A 227 -27.65 4.38 -5.79
N LEU A 228 -27.96 4.54 -7.08
CA LEU A 228 -27.19 5.39 -7.98
C LEU A 228 -27.37 6.85 -7.55
N SER A 229 -26.28 7.58 -7.41
CA SER A 229 -26.36 9.02 -7.15
C SER A 229 -26.65 9.81 -8.43
N GLU A 230 -27.41 10.89 -8.29
CA GLU A 230 -27.79 11.76 -9.41
C GLU A 230 -26.61 12.55 -10.00
N CYS A 231 -25.49 12.61 -9.28
CA CYS A 231 -24.30 13.36 -9.70
C CYS A 231 -23.43 12.59 -10.70
N ILE A 232 -23.70 11.32 -10.98
CA ILE A 232 -22.88 10.49 -11.88
C ILE A 232 -23.20 10.85 -13.33
N ARG A 233 -22.20 11.40 -14.03
CA ARG A 233 -22.20 11.64 -15.48
C ARG A 233 -21.11 10.79 -16.11
N VAL A 234 -21.51 9.71 -16.76
CA VAL A 234 -20.59 8.77 -17.40
C VAL A 234 -19.90 9.47 -18.55
N ASN A 235 -18.57 9.35 -18.62
CA ASN A 235 -17.81 9.78 -19.78
C ASN A 235 -17.54 8.56 -20.68
N GLU A 236 -17.55 8.74 -22.00
CA GLU A 236 -17.50 7.65 -22.99
C GLU A 236 -16.11 6.97 -23.15
N ASN A 237 -15.09 7.38 -22.39
CA ASN A 237 -13.71 6.91 -22.55
C ASN A 237 -13.39 5.56 -21.87
N SER A 238 -14.36 4.63 -21.82
CA SER A 238 -14.24 3.39 -21.04
C SER A 238 -13.09 2.47 -21.47
N LEU A 239 -12.73 2.43 -22.75
CA LEU A 239 -11.72 1.48 -23.25
C LEU A 239 -10.29 1.79 -22.76
N VAL A 240 -9.91 3.07 -22.72
CA VAL A 240 -8.58 3.46 -22.23
C VAL A 240 -8.48 3.20 -20.74
N ASP A 241 -9.54 3.51 -19.99
CA ASP A 241 -9.60 3.29 -18.55
C ASP A 241 -9.49 1.80 -18.21
N VAL A 242 -10.21 0.95 -18.95
CA VAL A 242 -10.12 -0.51 -18.82
C VAL A 242 -8.72 -1.01 -19.17
N PHE A 243 -8.09 -0.51 -20.23
CA PHE A 243 -6.74 -0.91 -20.61
C PHE A 243 -5.71 -0.55 -19.52
N VAL A 244 -5.81 0.63 -18.92
CA VAL A 244 -4.93 1.05 -17.84
C VAL A 244 -5.14 0.18 -16.60
N LEU A 245 -6.39 -0.10 -16.20
CA LEU A 245 -6.67 -0.99 -15.06
C LEU A 245 -6.17 -2.42 -15.30
N MET A 246 -6.40 -2.95 -16.51
CA MET A 246 -5.95 -4.28 -16.91
C MET A 246 -4.43 -4.41 -16.85
N THR A 247 -3.69 -3.42 -17.37
CA THR A 247 -2.21 -3.47 -17.36
C THR A 247 -1.66 -3.48 -15.94
N HIS A 248 -2.21 -2.67 -15.03
CA HIS A 248 -1.81 -2.68 -13.62
C HIS A 248 -2.02 -4.04 -12.96
N LEU A 249 -3.17 -4.66 -13.18
CA LEU A 249 -3.47 -5.98 -12.63
C LEU A 249 -2.62 -7.08 -13.22
N LEU A 250 -2.40 -7.05 -14.54
CA LEU A 250 -1.55 -8.01 -15.24
C LEU A 250 -0.14 -7.99 -14.65
N TRP A 251 0.44 -6.81 -14.44
CA TRP A 251 1.75 -6.70 -13.79
C TRP A 251 1.74 -7.10 -12.32
N ALA A 252 0.66 -6.81 -11.58
CA ALA A 252 0.51 -7.21 -10.18
C ALA A 252 0.50 -8.75 -9.99
N PHE A 253 -0.03 -9.51 -10.94
CA PHE A 253 0.01 -10.98 -10.90
C PHE A 253 1.29 -11.55 -11.53
N LEU A 254 1.73 -11.03 -12.69
CA LEU A 254 2.91 -11.54 -13.39
C LEU A 254 4.19 -11.37 -12.59
N SER A 255 4.32 -10.28 -11.82
CA SER A 255 5.51 -10.10 -10.98
C SER A 255 5.64 -11.17 -9.88
N GLY A 256 4.59 -11.93 -9.57
CA GLY A 256 4.64 -13.05 -8.63
C GLY A 256 5.28 -14.29 -9.26
N PHE A 257 4.94 -14.57 -10.51
CA PHE A 257 5.59 -15.63 -11.29
C PHE A 257 7.06 -15.31 -11.55
N LEU A 258 7.39 -14.05 -11.86
CA LEU A 258 8.77 -13.62 -12.09
C LEU A 258 9.56 -13.49 -10.77
N GLY A 259 8.89 -13.27 -9.65
CA GLY A 259 9.53 -13.11 -8.34
C GLY A 259 10.24 -14.37 -7.86
N GLY A 260 9.74 -15.56 -8.23
CA GLY A 260 10.43 -16.84 -8.01
C GLY A 260 11.85 -16.85 -8.59
N PHE A 261 12.00 -16.31 -9.80
CA PHE A 261 13.24 -16.35 -10.57
C PHE A 261 14.28 -15.31 -10.13
N PHE A 262 13.84 -14.17 -9.57
CA PHE A 262 14.73 -13.06 -9.21
C PHE A 262 15.06 -12.95 -7.72
N PHE A 263 14.17 -13.40 -6.82
CA PHE A 263 14.31 -13.13 -5.38
C PHE A 263 14.72 -14.34 -4.54
N PHE A 264 14.44 -15.57 -4.99
CA PHE A 264 14.73 -16.78 -4.22
C PHE A 264 15.99 -17.51 -4.65
N ASP A 265 16.39 -17.42 -5.93
CA ASP A 265 17.52 -18.17 -6.48
C ASP A 265 18.89 -17.44 -6.33
N GLY A 266 18.91 -16.29 -5.64
CA GLY A 266 20.12 -15.47 -5.43
C GLY A 266 20.72 -15.56 -4.02
N CYS A 267 20.28 -16.49 -3.18
CA CYS A 267 20.86 -16.77 -1.86
C CYS A 267 21.82 -17.96 -1.90
#